data_AF-A0A2V8QXG6-F1
#
_entry.id   AF-A0A2V8QXG6-F1
#
_cell.length_a   1.000
_cell.length_b   1.000
_cell.length_c   1.000
_cell.angle_alpha   90.00
_cell.angle_beta   90.00
_cell.angle_gamma   90.00
#
_symmetry.space_group_name_H-M   'P 1'
#
loop_
_entity.id
_entity.type
_entity.pdbx_description
1 polymer ?
#
loop_
_entity_poly.entity_id
_entity_poly.type
_entity_poly.pdbx_seq_one_letter_code
_entity_poly.pdbx_strand_id
1 'polypeptide(L)'
;MNYNDLIQLYFERSTAMQSYWNLYVLIVGGLLAFSSMRKQPAAITTLMVSILFALFAYKNLDAMYDTTAQRFATIQAIKQFDSSGATAPAAKPVRDLIEPTLTPATYGSVRATHVTSDILTIAALWAMEFRRRRLKQAPAG
;
A
#
# COMPACT_ATOMS: atom_id res chain seq x y z
N MET A 1 12.38 -26.74 -0.26
CA MET A 1 11.01 -26.20 -0.29
C MET A 1 10.14 -27.17 -1.04
N ASN A 2 9.01 -27.55 -0.44
CA ASN A 2 7.94 -28.29 -1.10
C ASN A 2 6.89 -27.31 -1.66
N TYR A 3 5.87 -27.82 -2.35
CA TYR A 3 4.80 -27.01 -2.92
C TYR A 3 4.05 -26.19 -1.85
N ASN A 4 3.79 -26.79 -0.68
CA ASN A 4 3.11 -26.12 0.43
C ASN A 4 3.93 -24.93 0.96
N ASP A 5 5.26 -25.05 1.06
CA ASP A 5 6.14 -23.95 1.48
C ASP A 5 6.07 -22.77 0.50
N LEU A 6 5.98 -23.04 -0.81
CA LEU A 6 5.83 -22.01 -1.83
C LEU A 6 4.48 -21.29 -1.75
N ILE A 7 3.40 -22.05 -1.52
CA ILE A 7 2.05 -21.49 -1.32
C ILE A 7 2.01 -20.65 -0.05
N GLN A 8 2.60 -21.13 1.05
CA GLN A 8 2.71 -20.37 2.30
C GLN A 8 3.49 -19.08 2.08
N LEU A 9 4.66 -19.14 1.43
CA LEU A 9 5.46 -17.95 1.12
C LEU A 9 4.67 -16.92 0.30
N TYR A 10 3.84 -17.37 -0.65
CA TYR A 10 2.98 -16.48 -1.42
C TYR A 10 1.96 -15.73 -0.54
N PHE A 11 1.32 -16.44 0.40
CA PHE A 11 0.39 -15.81 1.35
C PHE A 11 1.12 -14.91 2.34
N GLU A 12 2.33 -15.24 2.77
CA GLU A 12 3.15 -14.35 3.61
C GLU A 12 3.46 -13.03 2.90
N ARG A 13 3.82 -13.05 1.61
CA ARG A 13 4.00 -11.83 0.82
C ARG A 13 2.69 -11.04 0.66
N SER A 14 1.56 -11.75 0.53
CA SER A 14 0.24 -11.13 0.46
C SER A 14 -0.14 -10.44 1.77
N THR A 15 0.14 -11.08 2.92
CA THR A 15 -0.05 -10.51 4.25
C THR A 15 0.86 -9.30 4.46
N ALA A 16 2.13 -9.38 4.07
CA ALA A 16 3.06 -8.24 4.15
C ALA A 16 2.55 -7.03 3.35
N MET A 17 2.05 -7.26 2.12
CA MET A 17 1.41 -6.23 1.29
C MET A 17 0.22 -5.59 2.03
N GLN A 18 -0.65 -6.41 2.64
CA GLN A 18 -1.78 -5.90 3.42
C GLN A 18 -1.34 -5.09 4.64
N SER A 19 -0.28 -5.50 5.34
CA SER A 19 0.27 -4.77 6.47
C SER A 19 0.79 -3.39 6.06
N TYR A 20 1.50 -3.27 4.93
CA TYR A 20 1.93 -1.97 4.40
C TYR A 20 0.74 -1.07 4.07
N TRP A 21 -0.35 -1.64 3.54
CA TRP A 21 -1.54 -0.88 3.20
C TRP A 21 -2.32 -0.42 4.45
N ASN A 22 -2.43 -1.28 5.46
CA ASN A 22 -3.06 -0.93 6.73
C ASN A 22 -2.29 0.20 7.43
N LEU A 23 -0.96 0.13 7.46
CA LEU A 23 -0.13 1.19 8.01
C LEU A 23 -0.32 2.50 7.24
N TYR A 24 -0.33 2.43 5.91
CA TYR A 24 -0.56 3.59 5.05
C TYR A 24 -1.89 4.29 5.35
N VAL A 25 -2.99 3.53 5.37
CA VAL A 25 -4.33 4.06 5.68
C VAL A 25 -4.39 4.67 7.07
N LEU A 26 -3.75 4.04 8.07
CA LEU A 26 -3.68 4.55 9.43
C LEU A 26 -2.95 5.89 9.51
N ILE A 27 -1.81 6.04 8.81
CA ILE A 27 -1.07 7.30 8.76
C ILE A 27 -1.89 8.38 8.04
N VAL A 28 -2.45 8.10 6.88
CA VAL A 28 -3.31 9.05 6.15
C VAL A 28 -4.49 9.49 7.00
N GLY A 29 -5.22 8.54 7.59
CA GLY A 29 -6.35 8.83 8.47
C GLY A 29 -5.97 9.67 9.69
N GLY A 30 -4.85 9.33 10.35
CA GLY A 30 -4.32 10.07 11.47
C GLY A 30 -3.93 11.51 11.11
N LEU A 31 -3.29 11.72 9.97
CA LEU A 31 -2.93 13.05 9.47
C LEU A 31 -4.15 13.90 9.15
N LEU A 32 -5.15 13.32 8.47
CA LEU A 32 -6.38 14.03 8.11
C LEU A 32 -7.21 14.38 9.35
N ALA A 33 -7.33 13.44 10.31
CA ALA A 33 -8.02 13.68 11.58
C ALA A 33 -7.30 14.74 12.43
N PHE A 34 -5.97 14.64 12.58
CA PHE A 34 -5.20 15.65 13.29
C PHE A 34 -5.34 17.03 12.64
N SER A 35 -5.26 17.08 11.30
CA SER A 35 -5.46 18.32 10.57
C SER A 35 -6.88 18.86 10.74
N SER A 36 -7.92 18.04 10.72
CA SER A 36 -9.32 18.52 10.85
C SER A 36 -9.62 19.12 12.23
N MET A 37 -9.00 18.62 13.31
CA MET A 37 -9.19 19.12 14.67
C MET A 37 -8.47 20.46 14.94
N ARG A 38 -7.51 20.87 14.10
CA ARG A 38 -6.77 22.12 14.29
C ARG A 38 -7.67 23.35 14.08
N LYS A 39 -7.67 24.26 15.06
CA LYS A 39 -8.42 25.54 15.00
C LYS A 39 -7.64 26.69 14.37
N GLN A 40 -6.33 26.77 14.62
CA GLN A 40 -5.47 27.87 14.13
C GLN A 40 -4.70 27.48 12.87
N PRO A 41 -4.46 28.41 11.93
CA PRO A 41 -3.57 28.20 10.80
C PRO A 41 -2.12 28.03 11.26
N ALA A 42 -1.38 27.14 10.60
CA ALA A 42 0.02 26.84 10.91
C ALA A 42 0.69 26.31 9.64
N ALA A 43 1.03 27.24 8.75
CA ALA A 43 1.64 27.02 7.46
C ALA A 43 2.84 26.07 7.51
N ILE A 44 3.77 26.40 8.42
CA ILE A 44 5.06 25.73 8.55
C ILE A 44 4.83 24.28 9.00
N THR A 45 3.98 24.08 10.00
CA THR A 45 3.62 22.73 10.46
C THR A 45 2.96 21.92 9.35
N THR A 46 2.04 22.50 8.58
CA THR A 46 1.40 21.81 7.45
C THR A 46 2.41 21.42 6.37
N LEU A 47 3.37 22.30 6.06
CA LEU A 47 4.47 22.00 5.13
C LEU A 47 5.37 20.87 5.66
N MET A 48 5.81 20.97 6.91
CA MET A 48 6.64 19.94 7.54
C MET A 48 5.96 18.58 7.54
N VAL A 49 4.68 18.53 7.93
CA VAL A 49 3.89 17.29 7.94
C VAL A 49 3.71 16.74 6.51
N SER A 50 3.52 17.60 5.51
CA SER A 50 3.45 17.17 4.10
C SER A 50 4.75 16.53 3.63
N ILE A 51 5.90 17.10 4.00
CA ILE A 51 7.23 16.55 3.67
C ILE A 51 7.44 15.21 4.38
N LEU A 52 7.17 15.15 5.69
CA LEU A 52 7.29 13.91 6.47
C LEU A 52 6.39 12.81 5.93
N PHE A 53 5.15 13.14 5.55
CA PHE A 53 4.24 12.23 4.89
C PHE A 53 4.78 11.75 3.54
N ALA A 54 5.30 12.65 2.69
CA ALA A 54 5.87 12.27 1.40
C ALA A 54 7.07 11.32 1.54
N LEU A 55 7.93 11.54 2.54
CA LEU A 55 9.05 10.64 2.83
C LEU A 55 8.57 9.26 3.30
N PHE A 56 7.59 9.23 4.20
CA PHE A 56 6.94 7.98 4.64
C PHE A 56 6.30 7.25 3.45
N ALA A 57 5.50 7.95 2.65
CA ALA A 57 4.78 7.41 1.52
C ALA A 57 5.73 6.83 0.48
N TYR A 58 6.83 7.54 0.17
CA TYR A 58 7.88 7.05 -0.70
C TYR A 58 8.48 5.72 -0.21
N LYS A 59 8.87 5.64 1.07
CA LYS A 59 9.45 4.41 1.63
C LYS A 59 8.44 3.27 1.79
N ASN A 60 7.19 3.59 2.06
CA ASN A 60 6.12 2.60 2.09
C ASN A 60 5.87 2.02 0.69
N LEU A 61 5.86 2.85 -0.36
CA LEU A 61 5.71 2.42 -1.74
C LEU A 61 6.91 1.57 -2.22
N ASP A 62 8.13 1.93 -1.81
CA ASP A 62 9.37 1.16 -2.06
C ASP A 62 9.24 -0.27 -1.48
N ALA A 63 8.78 -0.40 -0.24
CA ALA A 63 8.56 -1.72 0.37
C ALA A 63 7.43 -2.53 -0.33
N MET A 64 6.39 -1.85 -0.80
CA MET A 64 5.33 -2.47 -1.61
C MET A 64 5.84 -2.92 -2.98
N TYR A 65 6.78 -2.20 -3.60
CA TYR A 65 7.45 -2.61 -4.84
C TYR A 65 8.17 -3.95 -4.65
N ASP A 66 9.04 -4.04 -3.64
CA ASP A 66 9.79 -5.26 -3.34
C ASP A 66 8.86 -6.44 -3.03
N THR A 67 7.83 -6.21 -2.22
CA THR A 67 6.85 -7.24 -1.86
C THR A 67 6.07 -7.72 -3.08
N THR A 68 5.74 -6.80 -4.01
CA THR A 68 5.10 -7.16 -5.28
C THR A 68 6.04 -8.02 -6.12
N ALA A 69 7.29 -7.60 -6.29
CA ALA A 69 8.28 -8.35 -7.06
C ALA A 69 8.51 -9.76 -6.49
N GLN A 70 8.67 -9.87 -5.17
CA GLN A 70 8.77 -11.15 -4.46
C GLN A 70 7.55 -12.03 -4.73
N ARG A 71 6.33 -11.48 -4.62
CA ARG A 71 5.09 -12.22 -4.83
C ARG A 71 4.96 -12.77 -6.26
N PHE A 72 5.37 -11.99 -7.27
CA PHE A 72 5.41 -12.45 -8.66
C PHE A 72 6.46 -13.56 -8.87
N ALA A 73 7.65 -13.41 -8.29
CA ALA A 73 8.69 -14.44 -8.34
C ALA A 73 8.21 -15.76 -7.68
N THR A 74 7.54 -15.66 -6.52
CA THR A 74 6.97 -16.84 -5.84
C THR A 74 5.92 -17.55 -6.70
N ILE A 75 5.04 -16.83 -7.41
CA ILE A 75 4.08 -17.47 -8.34
C ILE A 75 4.80 -18.16 -9.49
N GLN A 76 5.84 -17.56 -10.06
CA GLN A 76 6.61 -18.23 -11.10
C GLN A 76 7.24 -19.52 -10.58
N ALA A 77 7.80 -19.49 -9.37
CA ALA A 77 8.32 -20.68 -8.71
C ALA A 77 7.23 -21.75 -8.46
N ILE A 78 6.03 -21.37 -8.00
CA ILE A 78 4.88 -22.28 -7.83
C ILE A 78 4.53 -22.98 -9.16
N LYS A 79 4.46 -22.24 -10.26
CA LYS A 79 4.11 -22.78 -11.58
C LYS A 79 5.18 -23.72 -12.14
N GLN A 80 6.45 -23.44 -11.86
CA GLN A 80 7.59 -24.25 -12.29
C GLN A 80 7.86 -25.45 -11.37
N PHE A 81 7.31 -25.44 -10.14
CA PHE A 81 7.56 -26.50 -9.18
C PHE A 81 6.94 -27.82 -9.66
N ASP A 82 7.78 -28.85 -9.79
CA ASP A 82 7.40 -30.23 -10.13
C ASP A 82 6.44 -30.35 -11.32
N SER A 83 6.68 -29.61 -12.41
CA SER A 83 5.87 -29.68 -13.63
C SER A 83 6.02 -31.01 -14.39
N SER A 84 6.94 -31.89 -13.98
CA SER A 84 7.27 -33.15 -14.67
C SER A 84 7.82 -34.29 -13.79
N GLY A 85 7.87 -34.15 -12.47
CA GLY A 85 8.39 -35.20 -11.58
C GLY A 85 7.30 -36.15 -11.05
N ALA A 86 7.74 -37.12 -10.24
CA ALA A 86 6.93 -38.27 -9.84
C ALA A 86 5.66 -37.92 -9.04
N THR A 87 5.61 -36.74 -8.40
CA THR A 87 4.47 -36.27 -7.60
C THR A 87 3.50 -35.37 -8.38
N ALA A 88 3.82 -35.02 -9.63
CA ALA A 88 3.01 -34.15 -10.48
C ALA A 88 1.54 -34.65 -10.69
N PRO A 89 1.27 -35.96 -10.88
CA PRO A 89 -0.10 -36.45 -11.04
C PRO A 89 -0.96 -36.28 -9.78
N ALA A 90 -0.36 -36.46 -8.59
CA ALA A 90 -1.06 -36.37 -7.32
C ALA A 90 -1.33 -34.92 -6.91
N ALA A 91 -0.45 -33.98 -7.27
CA ALA A 91 -0.62 -32.55 -6.97
C ALA A 91 -1.57 -31.84 -7.96
N LYS A 92 -1.81 -32.41 -9.14
CA LYS A 92 -2.56 -31.77 -10.23
C LYS A 92 -3.95 -31.23 -9.84
N PRO A 93 -4.83 -31.97 -9.13
CA PRO A 93 -6.16 -31.45 -8.78
C PRO A 93 -6.10 -30.20 -7.89
N VAL A 94 -5.14 -30.17 -6.96
CA VAL A 94 -4.93 -29.03 -6.05
C VAL A 94 -4.39 -27.83 -6.82
N ARG A 95 -3.43 -28.04 -7.72
CA ARG A 95 -2.86 -26.99 -8.57
C ARG A 95 -3.89 -26.36 -9.49
N ASP A 96 -4.67 -27.21 -10.16
CA ASP A 96 -5.73 -26.77 -11.09
C ASP A 96 -6.79 -25.91 -10.38
N LEU A 97 -7.03 -26.14 -9.08
CA LEU A 97 -7.97 -25.36 -8.28
C LEU A 97 -7.35 -24.07 -7.72
N ILE A 98 -6.12 -24.14 -7.18
CA ILE A 98 -5.52 -23.03 -6.43
C ILE A 98 -4.80 -22.04 -7.35
N GLU A 99 -3.97 -22.50 -8.28
CA GLU A 99 -3.11 -21.62 -9.09
C GLU A 99 -3.86 -20.54 -9.87
N PRO A 100 -5.06 -20.79 -10.45
CA PRO A 100 -5.84 -19.74 -11.11
C PRO A 100 -6.30 -18.61 -10.18
N THR A 101 -6.36 -18.86 -8.87
CA THR A 101 -6.76 -17.86 -7.86
C THR A 101 -5.59 -16.98 -7.40
N LEU A 102 -4.35 -17.34 -7.76
CA LEU A 102 -3.15 -16.61 -7.36
C LEU A 102 -2.92 -15.41 -8.30
N THR A 103 -3.80 -14.41 -8.19
CA THR A 103 -3.85 -13.22 -9.04
C THR A 103 -3.39 -11.97 -8.27
N PRO A 104 -2.06 -11.74 -8.12
CA PRO A 104 -1.55 -10.57 -7.42
C PRO A 104 -1.85 -9.29 -8.22
N ALA A 105 -2.09 -8.19 -7.51
CA ALA A 105 -2.12 -6.87 -8.12
C ALA A 105 -0.77 -6.55 -8.77
N THR A 106 -0.78 -5.91 -9.92
CA THR A 106 0.44 -5.45 -10.57
C THR A 106 1.03 -4.27 -9.81
N TYR A 107 2.36 -4.11 -9.87
CA TYR A 107 3.01 -2.94 -9.26
C TYR A 107 2.46 -1.63 -9.83
N GLY A 108 2.12 -1.59 -11.13
CA GLY A 108 1.50 -0.44 -11.75
C GLY A 108 0.19 -0.04 -11.07
N SER A 109 -0.68 -1.01 -10.77
CA SER A 109 -1.93 -0.76 -10.04
C SER A 109 -1.67 -0.30 -8.61
N VAL A 110 -0.77 -0.98 -7.88
CA VAL A 110 -0.41 -0.61 -6.50
C VAL A 110 0.11 0.82 -6.44
N ARG A 111 1.06 1.16 -7.32
CA ARG A 111 1.66 2.49 -7.42
C ARG A 111 0.63 3.55 -7.81
N ALA A 112 -0.25 3.27 -8.77
CA ALA A 112 -1.24 4.24 -9.22
C ALA A 112 -2.19 4.61 -8.08
N THR A 113 -2.72 3.62 -7.35
CA THR A 113 -3.58 3.86 -6.19
C THR A 113 -2.85 4.62 -5.09
N HIS A 114 -1.64 4.17 -4.74
CA HIS A 114 -0.83 4.75 -3.67
C HIS A 114 -0.50 6.23 -3.94
N VAL A 115 0.09 6.54 -5.10
CA VAL A 115 0.47 7.92 -5.48
C VAL A 115 -0.76 8.83 -5.61
N THR A 116 -1.88 8.31 -6.13
CA THR A 116 -3.12 9.10 -6.19
C THR A 116 -3.59 9.47 -4.78
N SER A 117 -3.59 8.51 -3.86
CA SER A 117 -3.92 8.77 -2.45
C SER A 117 -2.96 9.74 -1.78
N ASP A 118 -1.66 9.71 -2.12
CA ASP A 118 -0.67 10.65 -1.61
C ASP A 118 -0.99 12.09 -2.02
N ILE A 119 -1.23 12.30 -3.32
CA ILE A 119 -1.55 13.61 -3.89
C ILE A 119 -2.83 14.15 -3.24
N LEU A 120 -3.87 13.33 -3.14
CA LEU A 120 -5.13 13.71 -2.52
C LEU A 120 -4.97 14.05 -1.03
N THR A 121 -4.15 13.30 -0.30
CA THR A 121 -3.87 13.55 1.12
C THR A 121 -3.17 14.90 1.30
N ILE A 122 -2.11 15.16 0.54
CA ILE A 122 -1.40 16.45 0.59
C ILE A 122 -2.35 17.59 0.20
N ALA A 123 -3.10 17.43 -0.90
CA ALA A 123 -4.08 18.44 -1.33
C ALA A 123 -5.11 18.74 -0.24
N ALA A 124 -5.61 17.73 0.47
CA ALA A 124 -6.56 17.90 1.57
C ALA A 124 -5.94 18.65 2.76
N LEU A 125 -4.69 18.34 3.13
CA LEU A 125 -3.97 19.05 4.19
C LEU A 125 -3.85 20.55 3.88
N TRP A 126 -3.48 20.89 2.64
CA TRP A 126 -3.36 22.27 2.19
C TRP A 126 -4.72 22.96 2.06
N ALA A 127 -5.75 22.29 1.55
CA ALA A 127 -7.11 22.81 1.48
C ALA A 127 -7.64 23.20 2.87
N MET A 128 -7.43 22.34 3.87
CA MET A 128 -7.81 22.63 5.26
C MET A 128 -7.02 23.82 5.83
N GLU A 129 -5.73 23.93 5.55
CA GLU A 129 -4.90 25.06 5.97
C GLU A 129 -5.33 26.37 5.30
N PHE A 130 -5.61 26.38 4.00
CA PHE A 130 -6.10 27.57 3.30
C PHE A 130 -7.47 28.01 3.80
N ARG A 131 -8.39 27.06 4.05
CA ARG A 131 -9.69 27.35 4.66
C ARG A 131 -9.53 28.05 6.01
N ARG A 132 -8.64 27.56 6.88
CA ARG A 132 -8.36 28.19 8.19
C ARG A 132 -7.82 29.61 8.07
N ARG A 133 -6.89 29.85 7.14
CA ARG A 133 -6.34 31.20 6.93
C ARG A 133 -7.42 32.18 6.48
N ARG A 134 -8.28 31.77 5.55
CA ARG A 134 -9.41 32.60 5.10
C ARG A 134 -10.36 32.95 6.24
N LEU A 135 -10.71 31.97 7.08
CA LEU A 135 -11.60 32.19 8.23
C LEU A 135 -10.98 33.13 9.29
N LYS A 136 -9.66 33.11 9.48
CA LYS A 136 -8.97 34.03 10.40
C LYS A 136 -8.88 35.47 9.87
N GLN A 137 -8.88 35.64 8.55
CA GLN A 137 -8.79 36.95 7.89
C GLN A 137 -10.16 37.61 7.67
N ALA A 138 -11.25 36.86 7.79
CA ALA A 138 -12.60 37.43 7.73
C ALA A 138 -12.80 38.38 8.93
N PRO A 139 -13.29 39.63 8.73
CA PRO A 139 -13.64 40.51 9.82
C PRO A 139 -14.70 39.83 10.70
N ALA A 140 -14.60 39.99 12.01
CA ALA A 140 -15.71 39.68 12.91
C ALA A 140 -16.83 40.71 12.62
N GLY A 141 -17.77 40.32 11.76
CA GLY A 141 -19.00 41.07 11.52
C GLY A 141 -19.94 41.02 12.71
#